data_AF-A0A174B8X6-F1
#
_entry.id   AF-A0A174B8X6-F1
#
_cell.length_a   1.000
_cell.length_b   1.000
_cell.length_c   1.000
_cell.angle_alpha   90.00
_cell.angle_beta   90.00
_cell.angle_gamma   90.00
#
_symmetry.space_group_name_H-M   'P 1'
#
loop_
_entity.id
_entity.type
_entity.pdbx_description
1 polymer ?
#
loop_
_entity_poly.entity_id
_entity_poly.type
_entity_poly.pdbx_seq_one_letter_code
_entity_poly.pdbx_strand_id
1 'polypeptide(L)'
;MEIKAVEGLNFSKHAAKRVIERGIATEGQFKNVLEHAVDEARKKGAKDLAVIGSQAVFVVNVPNNVVVTVMSREDMKDRIFTNIDSAVLIPK
;
A
#
# COMPACT_ATOMS: atom_id res chain seq x y z
N MET A 1 -0.76 -29.97 -8.01
CA MET A 1 -0.46 -28.87 -7.07
C MET A 1 -0.48 -27.61 -7.90
N GLU A 2 -1.58 -26.85 -7.87
CA GLU A 2 -1.63 -25.57 -8.57
C GLU A 2 -0.73 -24.61 -7.80
N ILE A 3 0.39 -24.24 -8.42
CA ILE A 3 1.21 -23.12 -7.98
C ILE A 3 0.37 -21.89 -8.29
N LYS A 4 -0.35 -21.36 -7.29
CA LYS A 4 -0.94 -20.03 -7.39
C LYS A 4 0.19 -19.09 -7.76
N ALA A 5 0.08 -18.47 -8.94
CA ALA A 5 0.96 -17.39 -9.33
C ALA A 5 1.03 -16.42 -8.16
N VAL A 6 2.24 -16.08 -7.73
CA VAL A 6 2.46 -14.99 -6.79
C VAL A 6 2.11 -13.73 -7.57
N GLU A 7 0.83 -13.36 -7.58
CA GLU A 7 0.38 -12.08 -8.10
C GLU A 7 0.93 -11.01 -7.17
N GLY A 8 2.15 -10.56 -7.48
CA GLY A 8 2.81 -9.49 -6.77
C GLY A 8 1.97 -8.21 -6.78
N LEU A 9 2.21 -7.36 -5.79
CA LEU A 9 1.45 -6.13 -5.65
C LEU A 9 1.68 -5.20 -6.85
N ASN A 10 0.59 -4.75 -7.46
CA ASN A 10 0.60 -3.85 -8.62
C ASN A 10 0.44 -2.39 -8.19
N PHE A 11 0.94 -1.46 -8.99
CA PHE A 11 0.75 -0.02 -8.77
C PHE A 11 -0.15 0.56 -9.86
N SER A 12 -1.14 1.34 -9.47
CA SER A 12 -1.95 2.11 -10.42
C SER A 12 -1.07 3.14 -11.15
N LYS A 13 -1.51 3.62 -12.34
CA LYS A 13 -0.79 4.68 -13.07
C LYS A 13 -0.52 5.92 -12.21
N HIS A 14 -1.46 6.28 -11.34
CA HIS A 14 -1.32 7.42 -10.42
C HIS A 14 -0.34 7.13 -9.29
N ALA A 15 -0.40 5.93 -8.70
CA ALA A 15 0.51 5.51 -7.65
C ALA A 15 1.95 5.42 -8.17
N ALA A 16 2.15 4.77 -9.33
CA ALA A 16 3.46 4.64 -9.96
C ALA A 16 4.09 6.01 -10.27
N LYS A 17 3.32 6.94 -10.83
CA LYS A 17 3.77 8.31 -11.10
C LYS A 17 4.25 9.01 -9.83
N ARG A 18 3.50 8.91 -8.72
CA ARG A 18 3.87 9.55 -7.45
C ARG A 18 5.07 8.91 -6.76
N VAL A 19 5.22 7.60 -6.86
CA VAL A 19 6.41 6.89 -6.33
C VAL A 19 7.68 7.42 -6.99
N ILE A 20 7.65 7.57 -8.32
CA ILE A 20 8.76 8.11 -9.11
C ILE A 20 9.00 9.59 -8.79
N GLU A 21 7.95 10.42 -8.82
CA GLU A 21 8.06 11.88 -8.59
C GLU A 21 8.60 12.23 -7.20
N ARG A 22 8.38 11.38 -6.21
CA ARG A 22 8.76 11.64 -4.81
C ARG A 22 10.00 10.88 -4.36
N GLY A 23 10.64 10.14 -5.27
CA GLY A 23 11.79 9.32 -4.95
C GLY A 23 11.52 8.36 -3.79
N ILE A 24 10.26 7.90 -3.64
CA ILE A 24 9.91 6.92 -2.61
C ILE A 24 10.57 5.63 -3.05
N ALA A 25 11.73 5.34 -2.47
CA ALA A 25 12.54 4.20 -2.84
C ALA A 25 11.71 2.92 -2.65
N THR A 26 11.32 2.31 -3.76
CA THR A 26 10.84 0.92 -3.79
C THR A 26 12.02 -0.01 -3.60
N GLU A 27 12.71 0.10 -2.46
CA GLU A 27 13.67 -0.90 -2.04
C GLU A 27 12.90 -2.22 -1.90
N GLY A 28 13.44 -3.32 -2.41
CA GLY A 28 12.74 -4.62 -2.42
C GLY A 28 12.22 -5.05 -1.04
N GLN A 29 12.86 -4.58 0.03
CA GLN A 29 12.41 -4.78 1.41
C GLN A 29 11.05 -4.13 1.69
N PHE A 30 10.80 -2.92 1.21
CA PHE A 30 9.53 -2.22 1.42
C PHE A 30 8.38 -2.91 0.69
N LYS A 31 8.61 -3.43 -0.52
CA LYS A 31 7.61 -4.17 -1.28
C LYS A 31 7.15 -5.43 -0.52
N ASN A 32 8.09 -6.19 0.04
CA ASN A 32 7.79 -7.39 0.82
C ASN A 32 6.96 -7.07 2.07
N VAL A 33 7.29 -5.98 2.78
CA VAL A 33 6.51 -5.54 3.95
C VAL A 33 5.09 -5.14 3.54
N LEU A 34 4.95 -4.45 2.40
CA LEU A 34 3.66 -4.04 1.88
C LEU A 34 2.80 -5.26 1.49
N GLU A 35 3.38 -6.24 0.80
CA GLU A 35 2.72 -7.50 0.44
C GLU A 35 2.27 -8.27 1.69
N HIS A 36 3.13 -8.39 2.70
CA HIS A 36 2.78 -9.03 3.96
C HIS A 36 1.63 -8.31 4.68
N ALA A 37 1.65 -6.98 4.72
CA ALA A 37 0.57 -6.18 5.32
C ALA A 37 -0.77 -6.40 4.59
N VAL A 38 -0.74 -6.48 3.26
CA VAL A 38 -1.93 -6.73 2.43
C VAL A 38 -2.48 -8.14 2.67
N ASP A 39 -1.62 -9.15 2.76
CA ASP A 39 -2.04 -10.52 3.05
C ASP A 39 -2.66 -10.67 4.45
N GLU A 40 -2.08 -10.03 5.46
CA GLU A 40 -2.65 -10.03 6.81
C GLU A 40 -3.99 -9.30 6.87
N ALA A 41 -4.11 -8.17 6.16
CA ALA A 41 -5.39 -7.45 6.05
C ALA A 41 -6.44 -8.29 5.30
N ARG A 42 -6.04 -8.99 4.23
CA ARG A 42 -6.91 -9.90 3.48
C ARG A 42 -7.49 -11.01 4.34
N LYS A 43 -6.67 -11.64 5.19
CA LYS A 43 -7.12 -12.68 6.12
C LYS A 43 -8.19 -12.17 7.10
N LYS A 44 -8.21 -10.85 7.34
CA LYS A 44 -9.18 -10.17 8.21
C LYS A 44 -10.39 -9.60 7.46
N GLY A 45 -10.48 -9.81 6.14
CA GLY A 45 -11.60 -9.35 5.33
C GLY A 45 -11.52 -7.88 4.90
N ALA A 46 -10.36 -7.25 5.00
CA ALA A 46 -10.14 -5.88 4.53
C ALA A 46 -10.33 -5.75 3.01
N LYS A 47 -10.91 -4.62 2.58
CA LYS A 47 -11.09 -4.27 1.18
C LYS A 47 -10.20 -3.09 0.78
N ASP A 48 -10.14 -2.07 1.62
CA ASP A 48 -9.42 -0.83 1.34
C ASP A 48 -8.51 -0.50 2.52
N LEU A 49 -7.23 -0.80 2.34
CA LEU A 49 -6.21 -0.77 3.38
C LEU A 49 -5.33 0.48 3.26
N ALA A 50 -5.18 1.22 4.37
CA ALA A 50 -4.14 2.22 4.52
C ALA A 50 -2.91 1.62 5.21
N VAL A 51 -1.79 1.49 4.50
CA VAL A 51 -0.51 1.11 5.06
C VAL A 51 0.29 2.37 5.38
N ILE A 52 0.50 2.61 6.67
CA ILE A 52 1.10 3.84 7.20
C ILE A 52 2.53 3.55 7.60
N GLY A 53 3.48 4.00 6.77
CA GLY A 53 4.91 3.90 7.03
C GLY A 53 5.50 5.13 7.71
N SER A 54 6.82 5.12 7.83
CA SER A 54 7.59 6.21 8.44
C SER A 54 7.67 7.48 7.58
N GLN A 55 7.59 7.34 6.25
CA GLN A 55 7.71 8.46 5.30
C GLN A 55 6.45 8.68 4.46
N ALA A 56 5.67 7.63 4.22
CA ALA A 56 4.56 7.64 3.29
C ALA A 56 3.42 6.73 3.75
N VAL A 57 2.24 6.98 3.18
CA VAL A 57 1.05 6.17 3.33
C VAL A 57 0.61 5.66 1.97
N PHE A 58 0.28 4.37 1.93
CA PHE A 58 -0.10 3.65 0.74
C PHE A 58 -1.53 3.17 0.91
N VAL A 59 -2.40 3.54 0.00
CA VAL A 59 -3.77 3.00 -0.02
C VAL A 59 -3.80 1.87 -1.03
N VAL A 60 -4.19 0.70 -0.54
CA VAL A 60 -4.21 -0.54 -1.30
C VAL A 60 -5.64 -1.04 -1.39
N ASN A 61 -6.07 -1.33 -2.60
CA ASN A 61 -7.27 -2.12 -2.82
C ASN A 61 -6.88 -3.60 -2.73
N VAL A 62 -7.24 -4.23 -1.61
CA VAL A 62 -6.82 -5.58 -1.22
C VAL A 62 -7.38 -6.66 -2.17
N PRO A 63 -8.66 -6.62 -2.61
CA PRO A 63 -9.19 -7.61 -3.53
C PRO A 63 -8.47 -7.61 -4.88
N ASN A 64 -8.06 -6.44 -5.36
CA ASN A 64 -7.43 -6.29 -6.66
C ASN A 64 -5.89 -6.32 -6.62
N ASN A 65 -5.26 -6.46 -5.45
CA ASN A 65 -3.79 -6.40 -5.31
C ASN A 65 -3.18 -5.12 -5.93
N VAL A 66 -3.84 -3.97 -5.78
CA VAL A 66 -3.41 -2.71 -6.42
C VAL A 66 -3.21 -1.60 -5.40
N VAL A 67 -2.02 -1.01 -5.38
CA VAL A 67 -1.77 0.29 -4.75
C VAL A 67 -2.47 1.36 -5.59
N VAL A 68 -3.52 1.95 -5.02
CA VAL A 68 -4.34 2.95 -5.68
C VAL A 68 -3.67 4.31 -5.59
N THR A 69 -3.19 4.67 -4.40
CA THR A 69 -2.56 5.97 -4.16
C THR A 69 -1.39 5.86 -3.18
N VAL A 70 -0.46 6.81 -3.32
CA VAL A 70 0.67 7.01 -2.42
C VAL A 70 0.72 8.48 -2.03
N MET A 71 0.94 8.75 -0.75
CA MET A 71 1.01 10.08 -0.16
C MET A 71 2.21 10.17 0.78
N SER A 72 2.93 11.28 0.80
CA SER A 72 3.94 11.50 1.84
C SER A 72 3.25 11.79 3.17
N ARG A 73 3.95 11.58 4.29
CA ARG A 73 3.45 12.00 5.61
C ARG A 73 3.24 13.52 5.70
N GLU A 74 4.00 14.30 4.95
CA GLU A 74 3.84 15.76 4.88
C GLU A 74 2.51 16.12 4.22
N ASP A 75 2.17 15.49 3.09
CA ASP A 75 0.89 15.71 2.39
C ASP A 75 -0.32 15.31 3.24
N MET A 76 -0.14 14.37 4.18
CA MET A 76 -1.21 13.87 5.03
C MET A 76 -1.68 14.89 6.06
N LYS A 77 -0.81 15.81 6.51
CA LYS A 77 -1.18 16.77 7.56
C LYS A 77 -2.39 17.63 7.17
N ASP A 78 -2.58 17.84 5.88
CA ASP A 78 -3.62 18.72 5.35
C ASP A 78 -4.71 17.97 4.56
N ARG A 79 -4.72 16.64 4.56
CA ARG A 79 -5.61 15.85 3.70
C ARG A 79 -6.35 14.73 4.45
N ILE A 80 -7.67 14.84 4.50
CA ILE A 80 -8.58 13.77 4.93
C ILE A 80 -8.81 12.83 3.75
N PHE A 81 -8.70 11.52 4.00
CA PHE A 81 -9.07 10.48 3.04
C PHE A 81 -10.07 9.54 3.71
N THR A 82 -11.09 9.16 2.93
CA THR A 82 -12.22 8.33 3.37
C THR A 82 -12.16 6.98 2.66
N ASN A 83 -13.16 6.12 2.92
CA ASN A 83 -13.31 4.81 2.28
C ASN A 83 -12.14 3.88 2.58
N ILE A 84 -11.60 3.97 3.79
CA ILE A 84 -10.61 3.06 4.35
C ILE A 84 -11.31 2.23 5.41
N ASP A 85 -11.31 0.91 5.25
CA ASP A 85 -11.91 -0.02 6.22
C ASP A 85 -10.89 -0.63 7.17
N SER A 86 -9.60 -0.44 6.88
CA SER A 86 -8.50 -1.05 7.62
C SER A 86 -7.23 -0.22 7.53
N ALA A 87 -6.41 -0.26 8.59
CA ALA A 87 -5.11 0.40 8.60
C ALA A 87 -4.06 -0.51 9.23
N VAL A 88 -2.85 -0.48 8.67
CA VAL A 88 -1.67 -1.14 9.21
C VAL A 88 -0.60 -0.08 9.43
N LEU A 89 -0.09 -0.01 10.66
CA LEU A 89 1.02 0.86 11.01
C LEU A 89 2.32 0.06 10.93
N ILE A 90 3.26 0.51 10.10
CA ILE A 90 4.60 -0.07 10.04
C ILE A 90 5.50 0.78 10.96
N PRO A 91 5.92 0.25 12.12
CA PRO A 91 6.83 0.96 13.01
C PRO A 91 8.20 1.16 12.34
N LYS A 92 8.94 2.14 12.86
CA LYS A 92 10.23 2.58 12.32
C LYS A 92 11.34 1.57 12.56
#